data_AF-E6ZV00-F1
#
_entry.id   AF-E6ZV00-F1
#
_cell.length_a   1.000
_cell.length_b   1.000
_cell.length_c   1.000
_cell.angle_alpha   90.00
_cell.angle_beta   90.00
_cell.angle_gamma   90.00
#
_symmetry.space_group_name_H-M   'P 1'
#
loop_
_entity.id
_entity.type
_entity.pdbx_description
1 polymer ?
#
loop_
_entity_poly.entity_id
_entity_poly.type
_entity_poly.pdbx_seq_one_letter_code
_entity_poly.pdbx_strand_id
1 'polypeptide(L)'
;MKIQTALATVAFTLLSAGIVSAKWLPASAVRSWKEYCTEGGAHVDVAHACFSGPTAGLKRIMMDESNFNGYLDVGPITSNFVVLYQGAGTMIKIGPYKIELSNAANGCVSADIKVKFGAGQGRSLCDEQSWALPDYVWK
;
A
#
# COMPACT_ATOMS: atom_id res chain seq x y z
N MET A 1 -26.46 16.04 53.39
CA MET A 1 -25.42 16.15 52.34
C MET A 1 -25.45 14.89 51.51
N LYS A 2 -25.66 14.98 50.19
CA LYS A 2 -25.64 13.84 49.25
C LYS A 2 -24.38 13.97 48.42
N ILE A 3 -23.42 13.07 48.62
CA ILE A 3 -22.19 13.03 47.82
C ILE A 3 -22.41 11.94 46.76
N GLN A 4 -22.60 12.38 45.52
CA GLN A 4 -22.61 11.51 44.35
C GLN A 4 -21.16 11.29 43.91
N THR A 5 -20.62 10.11 44.20
CA THR A 5 -19.33 9.65 43.70
C THR A 5 -19.52 9.04 42.31
N ALA A 6 -19.20 9.81 41.26
CA ALA A 6 -19.09 9.30 39.91
C ALA A 6 -17.70 8.69 39.72
N LEU A 7 -17.64 7.36 39.61
CA LEU A 7 -16.42 6.64 39.21
C LEU A 7 -16.26 6.78 37.70
N ALA A 8 -15.24 7.53 37.28
CA ALA A 8 -14.86 7.65 35.87
C ALA A 8 -14.06 6.41 35.45
N THR A 9 -14.69 5.53 34.66
CA THR A 9 -14.03 4.38 34.04
C THR A 9 -13.20 4.85 32.86
N VAL A 10 -11.88 4.99 33.03
CA VAL A 10 -10.98 5.31 31.91
C VAL A 10 -10.64 4.01 31.18
N ALA A 11 -11.34 3.75 30.08
CA ALA A 11 -11.03 2.63 29.19
C ALA A 11 -9.78 2.96 28.36
N PHE A 12 -8.64 2.40 28.73
CA PHE A 12 -7.44 2.39 27.87
C PHE A 12 -7.59 1.30 26.81
N THR A 13 -8.13 1.66 25.64
CA THR A 13 -7.97 0.82 24.44
C THR A 13 -6.54 0.99 23.92
N LEU A 14 -5.66 0.09 24.33
CA LEU A 14 -4.36 -0.12 23.69
C LEU A 14 -4.60 -0.63 22.26
N LEU A 15 -4.65 0.28 21.29
CA LEU A 15 -4.53 -0.05 19.88
C LEU A 15 -3.10 -0.52 19.64
N SER A 16 -2.89 -1.83 19.76
CA SER A 16 -1.69 -2.51 19.28
C SER A 16 -1.66 -2.44 17.75
N ALA A 17 -1.37 -1.26 17.21
CA ALA A 17 -0.97 -1.11 15.81
C ALA A 17 0.41 -1.75 15.68
N GLY A 18 0.44 -3.07 15.47
CA GLY A 18 1.66 -3.77 15.08
C GLY A 18 2.20 -3.10 13.83
N ILE A 19 3.35 -2.45 13.94
CA ILE A 19 4.05 -1.86 12.81
C ILE A 19 4.53 -3.03 11.96
N VAL A 20 3.73 -3.43 10.97
CA VAL A 20 4.19 -4.40 9.98
C VAL A 20 5.24 -3.66 9.15
N SER A 21 6.51 -4.01 9.33
CA SER A 21 7.61 -3.50 8.51
C SER A 21 7.33 -3.84 7.05
N ALA A 22 7.57 -2.90 6.14
CA ALA A 22 7.42 -3.20 4.73
C ALA A 22 8.36 -4.32 4.27
N LYS A 23 7.86 -5.18 3.39
CA LYS A 23 8.60 -6.32 2.87
C LYS A 23 8.20 -6.68 1.44
N TRP A 24 9.21 -6.81 0.58
CA TRP A 24 9.08 -7.55 -0.67
C TRP A 24 9.17 -9.05 -0.38
N LEU A 25 8.09 -9.76 -0.69
CA LEU A 25 8.00 -11.20 -0.55
C LEU A 25 8.70 -11.89 -1.73
N PRO A 26 9.33 -13.06 -1.52
CA PRO A 26 9.94 -13.81 -2.61
C PRO A 26 8.84 -14.26 -3.59
N ALA A 27 9.05 -13.98 -4.88
CA ALA A 27 8.14 -14.42 -5.93
C ALA A 27 8.24 -15.94 -6.14
N SER A 28 7.11 -16.56 -6.48
CA SER A 28 7.00 -17.96 -6.88
C SER A 28 6.02 -18.10 -8.05
N ALA A 29 5.91 -19.30 -8.61
CA ALA A 29 4.96 -19.60 -9.69
C ALA A 29 3.49 -19.38 -9.31
N VAL A 30 3.15 -19.33 -8.02
CA VAL A 30 1.78 -19.13 -7.53
C VAL A 30 1.59 -17.79 -6.81
N ARG A 31 2.68 -17.06 -6.54
CA ARG A 31 2.64 -15.76 -5.86
C ARG A 31 3.72 -14.86 -6.43
N SER A 32 3.35 -14.03 -7.38
CA SER A 32 4.24 -13.06 -8.03
C SER A 32 3.43 -11.87 -8.48
N TRP A 33 4.06 -10.80 -8.98
CA TRP A 33 3.33 -9.71 -9.60
C TRP A 33 2.34 -10.19 -10.68
N LYS A 34 2.72 -11.17 -11.51
CA LYS A 34 1.87 -11.71 -12.59
C LYS A 34 0.58 -12.32 -12.06
N GLU A 35 0.66 -13.07 -10.97
CA GLU A 35 -0.51 -13.74 -10.39
C GLU A 35 -1.58 -12.78 -9.87
N TYR A 36 -1.20 -11.54 -9.54
CA TYR A 36 -2.13 -10.51 -9.08
C TYR A 36 -2.52 -9.55 -10.21
N CYS A 37 -1.57 -9.19 -11.08
CA CYS A 37 -1.68 -8.03 -11.97
C CYS A 37 -1.80 -8.36 -13.46
N THR A 38 -2.06 -9.63 -13.82
CA THR A 38 -2.28 -10.01 -15.22
C THR A 38 -3.58 -10.79 -15.37
N GLU A 39 -4.20 -10.67 -16.54
CA GLU A 39 -5.43 -11.39 -16.88
C GLU A 39 -5.28 -12.89 -16.63
N GLY A 40 -6.22 -13.48 -15.90
CA GLY A 40 -6.21 -14.90 -15.55
C GLY A 40 -5.25 -15.28 -14.42
N GLY A 41 -4.58 -14.31 -13.78
CA GLY A 41 -3.77 -14.56 -12.58
C GLY A 41 -4.61 -15.13 -11.43
N ALA A 42 -4.04 -16.04 -10.65
CA ALA A 42 -4.79 -16.75 -9.61
C ALA A 42 -5.21 -15.88 -8.40
N HIS A 43 -4.76 -14.64 -8.34
CA HIS A 43 -4.94 -13.71 -7.22
C HIS A 43 -5.43 -12.33 -7.65
N VAL A 44 -6.01 -12.21 -8.85
CA VAL A 44 -6.60 -10.94 -9.35
C VAL A 44 -7.74 -10.44 -8.46
N ASP A 45 -8.45 -11.34 -7.79
CA ASP A 45 -9.59 -11.06 -6.89
C ASP A 45 -9.18 -10.71 -5.45
N VAL A 46 -7.89 -10.84 -5.12
CA VAL A 46 -7.36 -10.47 -3.81
C VAL A 46 -7.17 -8.96 -3.76
N ALA A 47 -7.54 -8.29 -2.65
CA ALA A 47 -7.35 -6.84 -2.54
C ALA A 47 -5.86 -6.44 -2.67
N HIS A 48 -5.51 -5.79 -3.78
CA HIS A 48 -4.15 -5.39 -4.09
C HIS A 48 -4.11 -4.15 -4.99
N ALA A 49 -2.92 -3.57 -5.15
CA ALA A 49 -2.66 -2.45 -6.06
C ALA A 49 -1.44 -2.75 -6.93
N CYS A 50 -1.64 -2.73 -8.25
CA CYS A 50 -0.60 -2.94 -9.25
C CYS A 50 0.02 -1.61 -9.68
N PHE A 51 1.34 -1.55 -9.67
CA PHE A 51 2.09 -0.36 -10.04
C PHE A 51 3.21 -0.67 -11.03
N SER A 52 3.63 0.35 -11.75
CA SER A 52 4.88 0.34 -12.50
C SER A 52 5.65 1.66 -12.32
N GLY A 53 6.96 1.58 -12.47
CA GLY A 53 7.85 2.72 -12.34
C GLY A 53 9.28 2.41 -12.81
N PRO A 54 10.16 3.42 -12.87
CA PRO A 54 11.54 3.22 -13.26
C PRO A 54 12.25 2.31 -12.25
N THR A 55 12.99 1.30 -12.76
CA THR A 55 13.75 0.35 -11.92
C THR A 55 14.71 1.08 -10.98
N ALA A 56 15.38 2.12 -11.47
CA ALA A 56 16.28 2.95 -10.66
C ALA A 56 15.54 3.74 -9.56
N GLY A 57 14.22 3.95 -9.68
CA GLY A 57 13.38 4.61 -8.70
C GLY A 57 13.00 3.73 -7.52
N LEU A 58 12.97 2.41 -7.68
CA LEU A 58 12.60 1.48 -6.60
C LEU A 58 13.49 1.61 -5.35
N LYS A 59 14.77 1.97 -5.53
CA LYS A 59 15.71 2.20 -4.41
C LYS A 59 15.32 3.38 -3.51
N ARG A 60 14.39 4.23 -3.93
CA ARG A 60 13.88 5.38 -3.17
C ARG A 60 12.72 5.01 -2.25
N ILE A 61 12.19 3.80 -2.36
CA ILE A 61 11.18 3.29 -1.45
C ILE A 61 11.84 3.13 -0.08
N MET A 62 11.35 3.90 0.89
CA MET A 62 11.86 3.93 2.26
C MET A 62 11.18 2.79 3.03
N MET A 63 11.81 1.61 3.02
CA MET A 63 11.21 0.38 3.54
C MET A 63 10.91 0.42 5.05
N ASP A 64 11.73 1.15 5.81
CA ASP A 64 11.59 1.39 7.24
C ASP A 64 10.46 2.39 7.58
N GLU A 65 10.15 3.30 6.67
CA GLU A 65 9.03 4.24 6.75
C GLU A 65 7.81 3.77 5.94
N SER A 66 7.80 2.52 5.47
CA SER A 66 6.71 1.91 4.71
C SER A 66 5.99 0.83 5.51
N ASN A 67 4.77 0.48 5.12
CA ASN A 67 3.99 -0.60 5.73
C ASN A 67 3.23 -1.35 4.63
N PHE A 68 3.85 -2.40 4.11
CA PHE A 68 3.21 -3.24 3.09
C PHE A 68 3.89 -4.60 2.94
N ASN A 69 3.13 -5.56 2.41
CA ASN A 69 3.68 -6.73 1.74
C ASN A 69 3.44 -6.62 0.25
N GLY A 70 4.39 -7.08 -0.57
CA GLY A 70 4.26 -6.99 -2.01
C GLY A 70 5.20 -7.92 -2.76
N TYR A 71 5.05 -7.97 -4.08
CA TYR A 71 5.95 -8.71 -4.97
C TYR A 71 6.53 -7.75 -6.01
N LEU A 72 7.82 -7.89 -6.30
CA LEU A 72 8.51 -7.16 -7.35
C LEU A 72 8.67 -8.03 -8.58
N ASP A 73 8.53 -7.41 -9.75
CA ASP A 73 8.96 -7.93 -11.05
C ASP A 73 9.92 -6.92 -11.68
N VAL A 74 11.21 -7.18 -11.50
CA VAL A 74 12.27 -6.22 -11.81
C VAL A 74 12.66 -6.33 -13.29
N GLY A 75 12.37 -5.28 -14.06
CA GLY A 75 12.83 -5.14 -15.44
C GLY A 75 14.06 -4.25 -15.57
N PRO A 76 14.67 -4.16 -16.77
CA PRO A 76 15.91 -3.42 -17.00
C PRO A 76 15.73 -1.89 -16.92
N ILE A 77 14.57 -1.37 -17.31
CA ILE A 77 14.26 0.06 -17.35
C ILE A 77 13.06 0.37 -16.45
N THR A 78 11.99 -0.41 -16.61
CA THR A 78 10.76 -0.32 -15.83
C THR A 78 10.61 -1.59 -15.03
N SER A 79 10.23 -1.44 -13.77
CA SER A 79 9.83 -2.55 -12.90
C SER A 79 8.36 -2.45 -12.59
N ASN A 80 7.72 -3.61 -12.48
CA ASN A 80 6.36 -3.71 -12.00
C ASN A 80 6.37 -4.23 -10.57
N PHE A 81 5.36 -3.85 -9.80
CA PHE A 81 5.21 -4.37 -8.46
C PHE A 81 3.76 -4.34 -8.02
N VAL A 82 3.44 -5.24 -7.11
CA VAL A 82 2.12 -5.33 -6.50
C VAL A 82 2.27 -5.10 -5.01
N VAL A 83 1.39 -4.28 -4.46
CA VAL A 83 1.22 -4.13 -3.02
C VAL A 83 -0.09 -4.75 -2.58
N LEU A 84 0.00 -5.66 -1.61
CA LEU A 84 -1.16 -6.32 -1.02
C LEU A 84 -1.81 -5.38 -0.01
N TYR A 85 -3.12 -5.20 -0.10
CA TYR A 85 -3.85 -4.43 0.89
C TYR A 85 -4.00 -5.26 2.17
N GLN A 86 -3.46 -4.77 3.29
CA GLN A 86 -3.46 -5.47 4.58
C GLN A 86 -4.33 -4.77 5.64
N GLY A 87 -5.12 -3.77 5.22
CA GLY A 87 -5.95 -2.96 6.09
C GLY A 87 -5.50 -1.50 6.16
N ALA A 88 -6.09 -0.75 7.10
CA ALA A 88 -5.76 0.65 7.30
C ALA A 88 -4.26 0.82 7.61
N GLY A 89 -3.61 1.74 6.90
CA GLY A 89 -2.18 2.02 7.07
C GLY A 89 -1.26 1.29 6.11
N THR A 90 -1.77 0.46 5.19
CA THR A 90 -0.97 -0.03 4.06
C THR A 90 -0.49 1.14 3.21
N MET A 91 0.82 1.31 3.08
CA MET A 91 1.41 2.45 2.40
C MET A 91 2.86 2.25 1.98
N ILE A 92 3.26 3.00 0.95
CA ILE A 92 4.63 3.07 0.44
C ILE A 92 5.13 4.49 0.64
N LYS A 93 6.30 4.66 1.26
CA LYS A 93 6.99 5.94 1.39
C LYS A 93 8.07 6.07 0.32
N ILE A 94 8.03 7.15 -0.46
CA ILE A 94 9.01 7.43 -1.53
C ILE A 94 9.47 8.89 -1.40
N GLY A 95 10.56 9.12 -0.66
CA GLY A 95 11.03 10.47 -0.34
C GLY A 95 9.93 11.33 0.30
N PRO A 96 9.57 12.50 -0.26
CA PRO A 96 8.51 13.34 0.31
C PRO A 96 7.09 12.79 0.06
N TYR A 97 6.93 11.83 -0.85
CA TYR A 97 5.63 11.27 -1.25
C TYR A 97 5.27 10.07 -0.38
N LYS A 98 3.97 9.85 -0.20
CA LYS A 98 3.40 8.67 0.44
C LYS A 98 2.27 8.15 -0.44
N ILE A 99 2.31 6.88 -0.81
CA ILE A 99 1.21 6.22 -1.51
C ILE A 99 0.43 5.45 -0.45
N GLU A 100 -0.79 5.87 -0.14
CA GLU A 100 -1.65 5.17 0.81
C GLU A 100 -2.66 4.31 0.08
N LEU A 101 -2.83 3.07 0.55
CA LEU A 101 -3.88 2.19 0.09
C LEU A 101 -5.05 2.21 1.07
N SER A 102 -6.27 2.26 0.53
CA SER A 102 -7.50 2.12 1.30
C SER A 102 -8.49 1.24 0.57
N ASN A 103 -9.38 0.61 1.33
CA ASN A 103 -10.43 -0.22 0.76
C ASN A 103 -11.37 0.64 -0.10
N ALA A 104 -11.62 0.24 -1.34
CA ALA A 104 -12.62 0.85 -2.20
C ALA A 104 -13.82 -0.10 -2.37
N ALA A 105 -14.90 0.39 -2.98
CA ALA A 105 -16.07 -0.44 -3.23
C ALA A 105 -15.76 -1.59 -4.20
N ASN A 106 -16.54 -2.67 -4.11
CA ASN A 106 -16.52 -3.79 -5.07
C ASN A 106 -15.18 -4.54 -5.19
N GLY A 107 -14.41 -4.66 -4.11
CA GLY A 107 -13.16 -5.42 -4.10
C GLY A 107 -11.95 -4.65 -4.65
N CYS A 108 -12.14 -3.41 -5.08
CA CYS A 108 -11.07 -2.53 -5.53
C CYS A 108 -10.27 -1.95 -4.36
N VAL A 109 -9.08 -1.43 -4.66
CA VAL A 109 -8.24 -0.66 -3.73
C VAL A 109 -8.05 0.75 -4.27
N SER A 110 -8.28 1.77 -3.43
CA SER A 110 -7.87 3.14 -3.76
C SER A 110 -6.41 3.33 -3.40
N ALA A 111 -5.62 3.81 -4.36
CA ALA A 111 -4.24 4.23 -4.17
C ALA A 111 -4.18 5.75 -4.26
N ASP A 112 -3.68 6.40 -3.21
CA ASP A 112 -3.63 7.85 -3.08
C ASP A 112 -2.20 8.32 -2.83
N ILE A 113 -1.64 9.06 -3.80
CA ILE A 113 -0.34 9.73 -3.67
C ILE A 113 -0.55 11.01 -2.87
N LYS A 114 -0.06 11.05 -1.64
CA LYS A 114 -0.07 12.21 -0.75
C LYS A 114 1.29 12.89 -0.70
N VAL A 115 1.25 14.22 -0.66
CA VAL A 115 2.39 15.09 -0.37
C VAL A 115 2.12 15.86 0.92
N LYS A 116 3.18 16.19 1.66
CA LYS A 116 3.05 16.88 2.96
C LYS A 116 2.26 18.20 2.88
N PHE A 117 2.27 18.88 1.73
CA PHE A 117 1.63 20.19 1.52
C PHE A 117 1.04 20.36 0.12
N GLY A 118 0.07 19.54 -0.29
CA GLY A 118 -0.56 19.69 -1.60
C GLY A 118 -1.70 18.72 -1.88
N ALA A 119 -2.38 18.96 -3.00
CA ALA A 119 -3.38 18.03 -3.53
C ALA A 119 -2.68 16.74 -3.97
N GLY A 120 -3.15 15.61 -3.46
CA GLY A 120 -2.72 14.31 -3.91
C GLY A 120 -3.36 13.92 -5.25
N GLN A 121 -2.86 12.85 -5.85
CA GLN A 121 -3.53 12.17 -6.95
C GLN A 121 -3.97 10.79 -6.47
N GLY A 122 -5.21 10.42 -6.73
CA GLY A 122 -5.77 9.13 -6.36
C GLY A 122 -6.29 8.36 -7.55
N ARG A 123 -6.27 7.03 -7.47
CA ARG A 123 -6.89 6.13 -8.44
C ARG A 123 -7.43 4.89 -7.75
N SER A 124 -8.67 4.51 -8.07
CA SER A 124 -9.20 3.19 -7.74
C SER A 124 -8.63 2.17 -8.72
N LEU A 125 -8.03 1.10 -8.19
CA LEU A 125 -7.48 -0.02 -8.93
C LEU A 125 -8.29 -1.27 -8.59
N CYS A 126 -8.80 -1.93 -9.61
CA CYS A 126 -9.62 -3.13 -9.51
C CYS A 126 -8.97 -4.22 -10.35
N ASP A 127 -9.09 -5.47 -9.91
CA ASP A 127 -8.62 -6.64 -10.64
C ASP A 127 -7.16 -6.44 -11.14
N GLU A 128 -6.88 -6.65 -12.42
CA GLU A 128 -5.56 -6.50 -13.03
C GLU A 128 -5.14 -5.05 -13.37
N GLN A 129 -5.91 -4.03 -12.99
CA GLN A 129 -5.60 -2.64 -13.34
C GLN A 129 -4.29 -2.17 -12.71
N SER A 130 -3.37 -1.72 -13.58
CA SER A 130 -2.08 -1.17 -13.17
C SER A 130 -2.03 0.35 -13.28
N TRP A 131 -1.29 0.97 -12.36
CA TRP A 131 -1.00 2.39 -12.39
C TRP A 131 0.50 2.65 -12.53
N ALA A 132 0.88 3.18 -13.70
CA ALA A 132 2.20 3.80 -13.86
C ALA A 132 2.29 5.03 -12.97
N LEU A 133 3.13 4.96 -11.93
CA LEU A 133 3.26 6.06 -10.98
C LEU A 133 3.92 7.26 -11.67
N PRO A 134 3.40 8.48 -11.47
CA PRO A 134 3.94 9.67 -12.12
C PRO A 134 5.43 9.89 -11.87
N ASP A 135 6.15 10.39 -12.87
CA ASP A 135 7.60 10.63 -12.81
C ASP A 135 8.06 11.44 -11.60
N TYR A 136 7.25 12.40 -11.14
CA TYR A 136 7.59 13.26 -10.01
C TYR A 136 7.76 12.48 -8.70
N VAL A 137 7.12 11.32 -8.54
CA VAL A 137 7.25 10.45 -7.36
C VAL A 137 8.68 9.91 -7.24
N TRP A 138 9.36 9.76 -8.38
CA TRP A 138 10.70 9.18 -8.49
C TRP A 138 11.83 10.23 -8.51
N LYS A 139 11.50 11.52 -8.43
CA LYS A 139 12.43 12.68 -8.41
C LYS A 139 12.67 13.18 -7.00
#